data_AF-A0A944E744-F1
#
_entry.id   AF-A0A944E744-F1
#
_cell.length_a   1.000
_cell.length_b   1.000
_cell.length_c   1.000
_cell.angle_alpha   90.00
_cell.angle_beta   90.00
_cell.angle_gamma   90.00
#
_symmetry.space_group_name_H-M   'P 1'
#
loop_
_entity.id
_entity.type
_entity.pdbx_description
1 polymer ?
#
loop_
_entity_poly.entity_id
_entity_poly.type
_entity_poly.pdbx_seq_one_letter_code
_entity_poly.pdbx_strand_id
1 'polypeptide(L)'
;MLHFADGTALVLKQVDPATAKAVGTAMGNEETMLRLIPEAGIPDFARASIPRFVGADPETDTVIMEGMTGFTSMREMTKSSPDIPLPALVALASVTAGIHTAAVDHIIVDEKYAPQRIAFPFGSFATLTPSELASGPGMDYSDYAAAMQSVDESVAQLRDDWGPKGLVHFDLRGDNILFKSPDSERPEVALVDWELAGFGDPMLDVGTIVGQLLIQWLHTLRGDVGRLASSDAWVTARRNVGLFLAAYEHGAPLNAGQREATFRYAGLSALMYAAGRLEQIGSLGRIGHLCLFVGCKLLNSPQGLAKLLAPSTRKAGG
;
A
#
# COMPACT_ATOMS: atom_id res chain seq x y z
N MET A 1 15.97 11.61 -13.95
CA MET A 1 17.00 10.58 -13.71
C MET A 1 18.22 10.93 -14.54
N LEU A 2 19.41 10.87 -13.95
CA LEU A 2 20.69 11.07 -14.62
C LEU A 2 21.34 9.71 -14.85
N HIS A 3 21.88 9.48 -16.05
CA HIS A 3 22.58 8.25 -16.41
C HIS A 3 24.05 8.55 -16.67
N PHE A 4 24.93 7.72 -16.14
CA PHE A 4 26.38 7.84 -16.25
C PHE A 4 26.94 6.74 -17.16
N ALA A 5 28.12 7.00 -17.74
CA ALA A 5 28.75 6.11 -18.72
C ALA A 5 29.15 4.74 -18.14
N ASP A 6 29.30 4.63 -16.82
CA ASP A 6 29.58 3.41 -16.09
C ASP A 6 28.33 2.56 -15.79
N GLY A 7 27.15 3.01 -16.24
CA GLY A 7 25.87 2.35 -15.99
C GLY A 7 25.17 2.81 -14.71
N THR A 8 25.81 3.65 -13.89
CA THR A 8 25.17 4.24 -12.71
C THR A 8 23.99 5.12 -13.15
N ALA A 9 22.91 5.09 -12.37
CA ALA A 9 21.81 6.03 -12.51
C ALA A 9 21.48 6.67 -11.17
N LEU A 10 21.18 7.97 -11.19
CA LEU A 10 20.79 8.73 -10.01
C LEU A 10 19.45 9.42 -10.23
N VAL A 11 18.66 9.47 -9.17
CA VAL A 11 17.45 10.29 -9.06
C VAL A 11 17.74 11.44 -8.12
N LEU A 12 17.44 12.64 -8.59
CA LEU A 12 17.44 13.85 -7.78
C LEU A 12 15.98 14.20 -7.57
N LYS A 13 15.54 14.20 -6.31
CA LYS A 13 14.17 14.55 -5.93
C LYS A 13 14.23 15.80 -5.07
N GLN A 14 13.65 16.88 -5.59
CA GLN A 14 13.48 18.12 -4.87
C GLN A 14 12.02 18.21 -4.43
N VAL A 15 11.79 18.45 -3.15
CA VAL A 15 10.44 18.61 -2.62
C VAL A 15 10.06 20.09 -2.68
N ASP A 16 8.96 20.41 -3.37
CA ASP A 16 8.40 21.76 -3.29
C ASP A 16 7.91 22.02 -1.85
N PRO A 17 8.42 23.05 -1.15
CA PRO A 17 8.01 23.37 0.22
C PRO A 17 6.49 23.58 0.37
N ALA A 18 5.81 24.07 -0.66
CA ALA A 18 4.36 24.22 -0.66
C ALA A 18 3.63 22.87 -0.67
N THR A 19 4.17 21.90 -1.42
CA THR A 19 3.65 20.53 -1.48
C THR A 19 3.92 19.77 -0.18
N ALA A 20 5.13 19.87 0.39
CA ALA A 20 5.48 19.23 1.66
C ALA A 20 4.52 19.62 2.80
N LYS A 21 4.20 20.93 2.88
CA LYS A 21 3.29 21.46 3.88
C LYS A 21 1.84 21.03 3.67
N ALA A 22 1.40 20.87 2.42
CA ALA A 22 0.04 20.46 2.07
C ALA A 22 -0.21 18.97 2.34
N VAL A 23 0.78 18.11 2.08
CA VAL A 23 0.68 16.65 2.28
C VAL A 23 0.99 16.25 3.72
N GLY A 24 1.47 17.18 4.55
CA GLY A 24 1.79 16.91 5.97
C GLY A 24 3.00 15.98 6.13
N THR A 25 3.76 15.76 5.06
CA THR A 25 5.03 15.04 5.12
C THR A 25 6.05 15.92 5.82
N ALA A 26 6.78 15.37 6.80
CA ALA A 26 7.94 16.08 7.31
C ALA A 26 8.92 16.31 6.15
N MET A 27 9.29 17.57 5.89
CA MET A 27 10.37 17.87 4.95
C MET A 27 11.60 17.04 5.34
N GLY A 28 12.20 16.34 4.38
CA GLY A 28 13.35 15.47 4.62
C GLY A 28 13.02 14.10 5.24
N ASN A 29 11.74 13.67 5.30
CA ASN A 29 11.42 12.33 5.80
C ASN A 29 12.04 11.24 4.93
N GLU A 30 11.97 11.36 3.59
CA GLU A 30 12.60 10.39 2.69
C GLU A 30 14.12 10.29 2.92
N GLU A 31 14.82 11.41 3.10
CA GLU A 31 16.24 11.39 3.48
C GLU A 31 16.46 10.62 4.78
N THR A 32 15.66 10.94 5.80
CA THR A 32 15.75 10.31 7.13
C THR A 32 15.57 8.80 7.03
N MET A 33 14.56 8.36 6.29
CA MET A 33 14.24 6.94 6.12
C MET A 33 15.29 6.21 5.29
N LEU A 34 15.74 6.78 4.17
CA LEU A 34 16.78 6.17 3.34
C LEU A 34 18.14 6.07 4.04
N ARG A 35 18.47 7.02 4.93
CA ARG A 35 19.65 6.93 5.81
C ARG A 35 19.51 5.89 6.90
N LEU A 36 18.29 5.65 7.39
CA LEU A 36 18.00 4.69 8.44
C LEU A 36 18.05 3.23 7.94
N ILE A 37 17.62 2.98 6.70
CA ILE A 37 17.48 1.63 6.13
C ILE A 37 18.72 0.73 6.28
N PRO A 38 19.98 1.20 6.10
CA PRO A 38 21.17 0.39 6.38
C PRO A 38 21.33 -0.04 7.85
N GLU A 39 20.76 0.71 8.80
CA GLU A 39 20.83 0.47 10.24
C GLU A 39 19.64 -0.36 10.74
N ALA A 40 18.54 -0.43 9.97
CA ALA A 40 17.28 -1.05 10.36
C ALA A 40 17.31 -2.59 10.47
N GLY A 41 18.44 -3.25 10.17
CA GLY A 41 18.53 -4.72 10.22
C GLY A 41 17.67 -5.43 9.18
N ILE A 42 17.34 -4.76 8.07
CA ILE A 42 16.58 -5.32 6.95
C ILE A 42 17.45 -6.39 6.26
N PRO A 43 16.91 -7.60 5.97
CA PRO A 43 17.63 -8.64 5.23
C PRO A 43 18.15 -8.15 3.88
N ASP A 44 19.33 -8.61 3.46
CA ASP A 44 20.01 -8.12 2.25
C ASP A 44 19.15 -8.16 1.00
N PHE A 45 18.38 -9.23 0.80
CA PHE A 45 17.51 -9.37 -0.38
C PHE A 45 16.40 -8.31 -0.41
N ALA A 46 15.87 -7.91 0.74
CA ALA A 46 14.83 -6.89 0.84
C ALA A 46 15.43 -5.48 0.81
N ARG A 47 16.61 -5.30 1.41
CA ARG A 47 17.36 -4.04 1.36
C ARG A 47 17.80 -3.69 -0.07
N ALA A 48 18.14 -4.68 -0.90
CA ALA A 48 18.45 -4.49 -2.31
C ALA A 48 17.25 -3.98 -3.15
N SER A 49 16.03 -4.12 -2.63
CA SER A 49 14.82 -3.59 -3.25
C SER A 49 14.51 -2.14 -2.86
N ILE A 50 15.40 -1.45 -2.16
CA ILE A 50 15.22 -0.08 -1.70
C ILE A 50 16.30 0.79 -2.34
N PRO A 51 15.96 1.97 -2.91
CA PRO A 51 16.96 2.90 -3.42
C PRO A 51 18.03 3.25 -2.39
N ARG A 52 19.28 3.03 -2.76
CA ARG A 52 20.38 3.44 -1.90
C ARG A 52 20.46 4.96 -1.83
N PHE A 53 20.53 5.49 -0.59
CA PHE A 53 20.87 6.89 -0.36
C PHE A 53 22.28 7.20 -0.88
N VAL A 54 22.43 8.31 -1.61
CA VAL A 54 23.72 8.77 -2.15
C VAL A 54 24.16 10.07 -1.48
N GLY A 55 23.25 11.02 -1.31
CA GLY A 55 23.54 12.31 -0.70
C GLY A 55 22.31 13.19 -0.62
N ALA A 56 22.44 14.35 0.01
CA ALA A 56 21.41 15.38 0.02
C ALA A 56 22.06 16.75 -0.10
N ASP A 57 21.36 17.69 -0.72
CA ASP A 57 21.73 19.10 -0.76
C ASP A 57 20.76 19.89 0.13
N PRO A 58 21.20 20.35 1.31
CA PRO A 58 20.36 21.07 2.25
C PRO A 58 20.03 22.50 1.81
N GLU A 59 20.75 23.08 0.83
CA GLU A 59 20.43 24.42 0.33
C GLU A 59 19.20 24.39 -0.58
N THR A 60 18.97 23.26 -1.26
CA THR A 60 17.89 23.09 -2.23
C THR A 60 16.83 22.09 -1.80
N ASP A 61 16.93 21.51 -0.60
CA ASP A 61 16.09 20.40 -0.12
C ASP A 61 16.00 19.24 -1.13
N THR A 62 17.15 18.89 -1.72
CA THR A 62 17.25 17.84 -2.74
C THR A 62 17.82 16.56 -2.16
N VAL A 63 17.10 15.45 -2.31
CA VAL A 63 17.58 14.09 -2.00
C VAL A 63 18.15 13.46 -3.26
N ILE A 64 19.35 12.87 -3.15
CA ILE A 64 20.04 12.15 -4.21
C ILE A 64 20.08 10.67 -3.83
N MET A 65 19.51 9.84 -4.68
CA MET A 65 19.41 8.39 -4.46
C MET A 65 19.68 7.61 -5.75
N GLU A 66 19.87 6.31 -5.61
CA GLU A 66 19.97 5.36 -6.71
C GLU A 66 18.75 5.40 -7.65
N GLY A 67 19.00 5.39 -8.95
CA GLY A 67 17.97 5.30 -9.98
C GLY A 67 17.68 3.85 -10.38
N MET A 68 16.40 3.45 -10.25
CA MET A 68 15.93 2.11 -10.61
C MET A 68 15.74 1.94 -12.13
N THR A 69 16.83 1.64 -12.83
CA THR A 69 16.82 1.51 -14.31
C THR A 69 16.31 0.16 -14.80
N GLY A 70 15.53 0.18 -15.89
CA GLY A 70 14.96 -1.04 -16.49
C GLY A 70 13.78 -1.63 -15.71
N PHE A 71 13.32 -0.94 -14.66
CA PHE A 71 12.13 -1.30 -13.92
C PHE A 71 10.86 -0.70 -14.56
N THR A 72 9.74 -1.40 -14.42
CA THR A 72 8.40 -0.96 -14.81
C THR A 72 7.49 -0.99 -13.60
N SER A 73 6.65 0.04 -13.40
CA SER A 73 5.73 0.08 -12.27
C SER A 73 4.65 -0.99 -12.37
N MET A 74 4.17 -1.48 -11.23
CA MET A 74 3.06 -2.42 -11.14
C MET A 74 1.81 -1.85 -11.79
N ARG A 75 1.58 -0.53 -11.69
CA ARG A 75 0.47 0.15 -12.35
C ARG A 75 0.56 0.04 -13.87
N GLU A 76 1.73 0.27 -14.47
CA GLU A 76 1.87 0.15 -15.92
C GLU A 76 1.77 -1.32 -16.36
N MET A 77 2.37 -2.25 -15.62
CA MET A 77 2.26 -3.69 -15.87
C MET A 77 0.81 -4.18 -15.85
N THR A 78 -0.01 -3.69 -14.93
CA THR A 78 -1.40 -4.12 -14.74
C THR A 78 -2.44 -3.26 -15.47
N LYS A 79 -1.98 -2.33 -16.31
CA LYS A 79 -2.85 -1.39 -17.05
C LYS A 79 -3.80 -2.07 -18.02
N SER A 80 -3.36 -3.18 -18.63
CA SER A 80 -4.11 -3.92 -19.65
C SER A 80 -4.62 -5.30 -19.20
N SER A 81 -4.05 -5.86 -18.12
CA SER A 81 -4.49 -7.12 -17.53
C SER A 81 -4.29 -7.10 -16.01
N PRO A 82 -5.21 -7.67 -15.21
CA PRO A 82 -4.99 -7.89 -13.78
C PRO A 82 -4.00 -9.03 -13.48
N ASP A 83 -3.53 -9.74 -14.50
CA ASP A 83 -2.58 -10.84 -14.31
C ASP A 83 -1.21 -10.31 -13.91
N ILE A 84 -0.70 -10.85 -12.79
CA ILE A 84 0.67 -10.60 -12.33
C ILE A 84 1.41 -11.93 -12.33
N PRO A 85 2.61 -12.02 -12.93
CA PRO A 85 3.40 -13.24 -12.93
C PRO A 85 3.61 -13.80 -11.51
N LEU A 86 3.56 -15.13 -11.38
CA LEU A 86 3.74 -15.79 -10.08
C LEU A 86 5.05 -15.37 -9.39
N PRO A 87 6.21 -15.40 -10.08
CA PRO A 87 7.48 -15.03 -9.46
C PRO A 87 7.46 -13.60 -8.93
N ALA A 88 6.84 -12.67 -9.67
CA ALA A 88 6.74 -11.26 -9.27
C ALA A 88 5.92 -11.08 -7.99
N LEU A 89 4.76 -11.76 -7.85
CA LEU A 89 3.97 -11.73 -6.62
C LEU A 89 4.72 -12.28 -5.41
N VAL A 90 5.44 -13.41 -5.60
CA VAL A 90 6.23 -14.03 -4.54
C VAL A 90 7.40 -13.14 -4.13
N ALA A 91 8.09 -12.53 -5.09
CA ALA A 91 9.18 -11.61 -4.81
C ALA A 91 8.71 -10.35 -4.07
N LEU A 92 7.60 -9.75 -4.51
CA LEU A 92 6.99 -8.60 -3.82
C LEU A 92 6.64 -8.98 -2.38
N ALA A 93 5.92 -10.09 -2.18
CA ALA A 93 5.55 -10.56 -0.84
C ALA A 93 6.77 -10.82 0.06
N SER A 94 7.82 -11.42 -0.50
CA SER A 94 9.05 -11.73 0.23
C SER A 94 9.79 -10.46 0.65
N VAL A 95 9.93 -9.49 -0.26
CA VAL A 95 10.57 -8.19 0.02
C VAL A 95 9.79 -7.43 1.09
N THR A 96 8.46 -7.33 0.95
CA THR A 96 7.60 -6.66 1.93
C THR A 96 7.70 -7.34 3.30
N ALA A 97 7.67 -8.68 3.35
CA ALA A 97 7.87 -9.41 4.60
C ALA A 97 9.26 -9.16 5.21
N GLY A 98 10.31 -9.17 4.39
CA GLY A 98 11.68 -8.88 4.83
C GLY A 98 11.81 -7.51 5.48
N ILE A 99 11.19 -6.47 4.90
CA ILE A 99 11.14 -5.12 5.50
C ILE A 99 10.37 -5.13 6.82
N HIS A 100 9.19 -5.76 6.86
CA HIS A 100 8.35 -5.76 8.06
C HIS A 100 8.91 -6.59 9.22
N THR A 101 9.82 -7.53 8.95
CA THR A 101 10.53 -8.33 9.97
C THR A 101 11.81 -7.69 10.48
N ALA A 102 12.17 -6.51 9.96
CA ALA A 102 13.35 -5.77 10.40
C ALA A 102 13.29 -5.49 11.92
N ALA A 103 14.40 -5.74 12.61
CA ALA A 103 14.47 -5.65 14.08
C ALA A 103 14.59 -4.19 14.57
N VAL A 104 13.54 -3.40 14.34
CA VAL A 104 13.54 -1.94 14.56
C VAL A 104 13.04 -1.51 15.94
N ASP A 105 12.71 -2.42 16.85
CA ASP A 105 12.18 -2.09 18.19
C ASP A 105 13.06 -1.09 18.94
N HIS A 106 14.39 -1.28 18.86
CA HIS A 106 15.37 -0.40 19.49
C HIS A 106 15.44 1.00 18.86
N ILE A 107 15.04 1.13 17.59
CA ILE A 107 14.99 2.39 16.83
C ILE A 107 13.67 3.11 17.12
N ILE A 108 12.57 2.35 17.19
CA ILE A 108 11.24 2.89 17.48
C ILE A 108 11.23 3.63 18.82
N VAL A 109 11.89 3.08 19.86
CA VAL A 109 11.93 3.68 21.20
C VAL A 109 12.90 4.87 21.31
N ASP A 110 13.77 5.08 20.33
CA ASP A 110 14.67 6.25 20.32
C ASP A 110 13.88 7.52 19.97
N GLU A 111 13.95 8.51 20.85
CA GLU A 111 13.26 9.80 20.70
C GLU A 111 13.75 10.60 19.49
N LYS A 112 14.95 10.32 18.97
CA LYS A 112 15.42 10.86 17.70
C LYS A 112 14.45 10.57 16.55
N TYR A 113 13.79 9.40 16.59
CA TYR A 113 12.85 8.97 15.56
C TYR A 113 11.39 9.11 15.98
N ALA A 114 11.09 9.87 17.05
CA ALA A 114 9.71 10.17 17.43
C ALA A 114 8.87 10.77 16.27
N PRO A 115 9.40 11.64 15.39
CA PRO A 115 8.66 12.15 14.23
C PRO A 115 8.28 11.08 13.20
N GLN A 116 9.01 9.96 13.15
CA GLN A 116 8.74 8.83 12.26
C GLN A 116 7.73 7.84 12.85
N ARG A 117 7.29 8.02 14.11
CA ARG A 117 6.19 7.21 14.68
C ARG A 117 4.88 7.71 14.09
N ILE A 118 4.37 6.98 13.11
CA ILE A 118 3.21 7.41 12.34
C ILE A 118 1.97 7.34 13.23
N ALA A 119 1.21 8.43 13.29
CA ALA A 119 -0.13 8.43 13.89
C ALA A 119 -1.12 7.71 12.97
N PHE A 120 -2.23 7.21 13.53
CA PHE A 120 -3.27 6.58 12.71
C PHE A 120 -3.77 7.57 11.63
N PRO A 121 -3.63 7.24 10.33
CA PRO A 121 -3.73 8.26 9.27
C PRO A 121 -5.15 8.56 8.81
N PHE A 122 -6.17 7.97 9.45
CA PHE A 122 -7.56 8.10 9.01
C PHE A 122 -8.43 8.83 10.05
N GLY A 123 -9.07 9.91 9.58
CA GLY A 123 -10.04 10.69 10.37
C GLY A 123 -11.32 9.91 10.68
N SER A 124 -12.02 10.32 11.74
CA SER A 124 -13.36 9.82 12.04
C SER A 124 -14.41 10.59 11.24
N PHE A 125 -15.46 9.89 10.82
CA PHE A 125 -16.61 10.48 10.16
C PHE A 125 -17.86 10.50 11.06
N ALA A 126 -17.73 10.09 12.33
CA ALA A 126 -18.82 10.04 13.30
C ALA A 126 -19.57 11.37 13.43
N THR A 127 -18.84 12.49 13.41
CA THR A 127 -19.41 13.83 13.54
C THR A 127 -19.10 14.64 12.28
N LEU A 128 -19.95 14.51 11.26
CA LEU A 128 -19.88 15.34 10.06
C LEU A 128 -20.95 16.44 10.12
N THR A 129 -20.53 17.70 10.03
CA THR A 129 -21.47 18.83 10.00
C THR A 129 -22.15 18.97 8.63
N PRO A 130 -23.32 19.61 8.54
CA PRO A 130 -23.94 19.92 7.25
C PRO A 130 -23.03 20.75 6.33
N SER A 131 -22.19 21.63 6.89
CA SER A 131 -21.25 22.44 6.09
C SER A 131 -20.15 21.56 5.49
N GLU A 132 -19.54 20.67 6.26
CA GLU A 132 -18.49 19.75 5.78
C GLU A 132 -19.05 18.76 4.75
N LEU A 133 -20.30 18.29 4.95
CA LEU A 133 -20.98 17.45 3.97
C LEU A 133 -21.23 18.20 2.65
N ALA A 134 -21.70 19.45 2.72
CA ALA A 134 -21.99 20.27 1.55
C ALA A 134 -20.73 20.76 0.82
N SER A 135 -19.61 20.93 1.52
CA SER A 135 -18.35 21.40 0.94
C SER A 135 -17.40 20.27 0.51
N GLY A 136 -17.82 19.01 0.63
CA GLY A 136 -16.99 17.88 0.22
C GLY A 136 -16.79 17.77 -1.30
N PRO A 137 -15.75 17.04 -1.74
CA PRO A 137 -15.39 16.96 -3.16
C PRO A 137 -16.34 16.11 -3.97
N GLY A 138 -16.76 16.62 -5.13
CA GLY A 138 -17.49 15.86 -6.14
C GLY A 138 -18.97 15.61 -5.82
N MET A 139 -19.72 15.17 -6.84
CA MET A 139 -21.18 15.08 -6.78
C MET A 139 -21.68 13.94 -5.89
N ASP A 140 -20.88 12.88 -5.72
CA ASP A 140 -21.26 11.68 -4.96
C ASP A 140 -20.61 11.67 -3.55
N TYR A 141 -20.19 12.84 -3.03
CA TYR A 141 -19.54 12.92 -1.71
C TYR A 141 -20.44 12.43 -0.58
N SER A 142 -21.75 12.66 -0.66
CA SER A 142 -22.70 12.19 0.35
C SER A 142 -22.69 10.67 0.50
N ASP A 143 -22.49 9.94 -0.60
CA ASP A 143 -22.45 8.48 -0.59
C ASP A 143 -21.15 7.97 0.02
N TYR A 144 -20.02 8.65 -0.27
CA TYR A 144 -18.75 8.38 0.40
C TYR A 144 -18.82 8.67 1.91
N ALA A 145 -19.37 9.82 2.30
CA ALA A 145 -19.54 10.19 3.70
C ALA A 145 -20.41 9.19 4.46
N ALA A 146 -21.54 8.76 3.87
CA ALA A 146 -22.41 7.74 4.43
C ALA A 146 -21.70 6.38 4.56
N ALA A 147 -20.89 6.00 3.57
CA ALA A 147 -20.08 4.79 3.61
C ALA A 147 -19.05 4.85 4.75
N MET A 148 -18.32 5.96 4.90
CA MET A 148 -17.36 6.17 6.00
C MET A 148 -18.04 6.13 7.38
N GLN A 149 -19.21 6.75 7.52
CA GLN A 149 -20.01 6.67 8.75
C GLN A 149 -20.43 5.24 9.09
N SER A 150 -20.79 4.44 8.08
CA SER A 150 -21.20 3.04 8.28
C SER A 150 -20.07 2.10 8.72
N VAL A 151 -18.81 2.55 8.65
CA VAL A 151 -17.62 1.79 9.06
C VAL A 151 -16.88 2.45 10.22
N ASP A 152 -17.39 3.54 10.81
CA ASP A 152 -16.66 4.36 11.77
C ASP A 152 -16.22 3.53 13.00
N GLU A 153 -17.08 2.65 13.53
CA GLU A 153 -16.72 1.72 14.61
C GLU A 153 -15.57 0.76 14.22
N SER A 154 -15.61 0.23 13.00
CA SER A 154 -14.56 -0.67 12.49
C SER A 154 -13.23 0.07 12.27
N VAL A 155 -13.29 1.34 11.87
CA VAL A 155 -12.10 2.20 11.75
C VAL A 155 -11.58 2.60 13.12
N ALA A 156 -12.46 2.85 14.10
CA ALA A 156 -12.08 3.11 15.48
C ALA A 156 -11.32 1.92 16.09
N GLN A 157 -11.74 0.68 15.84
CA GLN A 157 -11.00 -0.52 16.26
C GLN A 157 -9.57 -0.54 15.69
N LEU A 158 -9.39 -0.25 14.39
CA LEU A 158 -8.06 -0.15 13.80
C LEU A 158 -7.21 0.98 14.41
N ARG A 159 -7.85 2.08 14.81
CA ARG A 159 -7.20 3.22 15.47
C ARG A 159 -6.75 2.85 16.88
N ASP A 160 -7.60 2.18 17.64
CA ASP A 160 -7.31 1.76 19.02
C ASP A 160 -6.18 0.72 19.07
N ASP A 161 -6.11 -0.15 18.05
CA ASP A 161 -5.05 -1.13 17.88
C ASP A 161 -3.79 -0.56 17.18
N TRP A 162 -3.80 0.70 16.76
CA TRP A 162 -2.69 1.31 16.02
C TRP A 162 -1.46 1.52 16.89
N GLY A 163 -0.28 1.29 16.32
CA GLY A 163 0.98 1.62 16.97
C GLY A 163 2.19 1.40 16.06
N PRO A 164 3.37 1.91 16.45
CA PRO A 164 4.61 1.70 15.72
C PRO A 164 5.12 0.27 15.95
N LYS A 165 4.60 -0.70 15.18
CA LYS A 165 4.88 -2.14 15.32
C LYS A 165 6.03 -2.60 14.42
N GLY A 166 6.39 -1.83 13.41
CA GLY A 166 7.49 -2.14 12.48
C GLY A 166 7.73 -1.00 11.49
N LEU A 167 8.79 -1.16 10.69
CA LEU A 167 9.07 -0.27 9.56
C LEU A 167 8.03 -0.51 8.46
N VAL A 168 7.39 0.56 8.01
CA VAL A 168 6.40 0.55 6.94
C VAL A 168 6.76 1.59 5.89
N HIS A 169 6.44 1.30 4.64
CA HIS A 169 6.56 2.24 3.53
C HIS A 169 5.39 3.23 3.49
N PHE A 170 4.19 2.79 3.90
CA PHE A 170 2.98 3.61 4.05
C PHE A 170 2.33 4.12 2.75
N ASP A 171 2.94 3.86 1.60
CA ASP A 171 2.39 4.21 0.28
C ASP A 171 2.77 3.16 -0.79
N LEU A 172 2.52 1.88 -0.50
CA LEU A 172 2.75 0.77 -1.43
C LEU A 172 1.67 0.69 -2.53
N ARG A 173 1.38 1.82 -3.17
CA ARG A 173 0.56 1.90 -4.39
C ARG A 173 1.35 1.40 -5.60
N GLY A 174 0.64 0.97 -6.65
CA GLY A 174 1.26 0.37 -7.84
C GLY A 174 2.22 1.28 -8.63
N ASP A 175 2.26 2.58 -8.35
CA ASP A 175 3.28 3.50 -8.90
C ASP A 175 4.65 3.32 -8.19
N ASN A 176 4.61 2.93 -6.90
CA ASN A 176 5.78 2.83 -6.02
C ASN A 176 6.34 1.40 -5.92
N ILE A 177 5.64 0.43 -6.51
CA ILE A 177 6.10 -0.95 -6.65
C ILE A 177 6.59 -1.14 -8.08
N LEU A 178 7.88 -1.41 -8.26
CA LEU A 178 8.47 -1.62 -9.56
C LEU A 178 8.99 -3.04 -9.72
N PHE A 179 8.90 -3.56 -10.95
CA PHE A 179 9.41 -4.87 -11.32
C PHE A 179 10.39 -4.77 -12.49
N LYS A 180 11.40 -5.64 -12.47
CA LYS A 180 12.26 -5.89 -13.62
C LYS A 180 12.34 -7.38 -13.88
N SER A 181 12.17 -7.75 -15.15
CA SER A 181 12.04 -9.14 -15.60
C SER A 181 10.99 -9.93 -14.80
N PRO A 182 9.72 -9.45 -14.72
CA PRO A 182 8.70 -10.00 -13.82
C PRO A 182 8.37 -11.48 -14.08
N ASP A 183 8.57 -11.97 -15.30
CA ASP A 183 8.35 -13.36 -15.71
C ASP A 183 9.55 -14.29 -15.48
N SER A 184 10.69 -13.75 -15.05
CA SER A 184 11.88 -14.56 -14.79
C SER A 184 11.76 -15.38 -13.50
N GLU A 185 12.62 -16.39 -13.31
CA GLU A 185 12.67 -17.16 -12.06
C GLU A 185 13.09 -16.32 -10.84
N ARG A 186 13.75 -15.18 -11.08
CA ARG A 186 14.27 -14.27 -10.05
C ARG A 186 13.98 -12.83 -10.45
N PRO A 187 12.71 -12.40 -10.43
CA PRO A 187 12.37 -11.03 -10.77
C PRO A 187 12.92 -10.09 -9.70
N GLU A 188 13.40 -8.93 -10.12
CA GLU A 188 13.84 -7.90 -9.21
C GLU A 188 12.63 -7.02 -8.85
N VAL A 189 12.52 -6.66 -7.58
CA VAL A 189 11.52 -5.72 -7.07
C VAL A 189 12.24 -4.49 -6.56
N ALA A 190 11.70 -3.31 -6.83
CA ALA A 190 12.11 -2.07 -6.20
C ALA A 190 10.89 -1.36 -5.60
N LEU A 191 11.00 -0.94 -4.34
CA LEU A 191 10.01 -0.13 -3.64
C LEU A 191 10.57 1.29 -3.54
N VAL A 192 9.92 2.24 -4.18
CA VAL A 192 10.40 3.62 -4.33
C VAL A 192 9.45 4.60 -3.66
N ASP A 193 9.92 5.83 -3.45
CA ASP A 193 9.13 6.91 -2.84
C ASP A 193 8.87 6.70 -1.34
N TRP A 194 9.94 6.76 -0.56
CA TRP A 194 9.93 6.48 0.89
C TRP A 194 9.53 7.70 1.73
N GLU A 195 8.90 8.72 1.14
CA GLU A 195 8.58 9.97 1.82
C GLU A 195 7.52 9.84 2.91
N LEU A 196 6.64 8.85 2.81
CA LEU A 196 5.61 8.53 3.81
C LEU A 196 6.03 7.42 4.76
N ALA A 197 7.22 6.84 4.57
CA ALA A 197 7.69 5.72 5.37
C ALA A 197 7.98 6.14 6.83
N GLY A 198 7.91 5.16 7.72
CA GLY A 198 8.11 5.38 9.15
C GLY A 198 7.79 4.12 9.95
N PHE A 199 7.41 4.30 11.21
CA PHE A 199 7.04 3.22 12.12
C PHE A 199 5.53 3.21 12.34
N GLY A 200 4.88 2.13 11.93
CA GLY A 200 3.43 1.96 11.99
C GLY A 200 3.04 0.49 12.07
N ASP A 201 1.79 0.18 11.74
CA ASP A 201 1.34 -1.21 11.63
C ASP A 201 1.68 -1.78 10.23
N PRO A 202 2.52 -2.83 10.12
CA PRO A 202 2.81 -3.50 8.86
C PRO A 202 1.59 -3.96 8.06
N MET A 203 0.46 -4.23 8.72
CA MET A 203 -0.76 -4.67 8.05
C MET A 203 -1.39 -3.59 7.18
N LEU A 204 -1.02 -2.32 7.36
CA LEU A 204 -1.45 -1.25 6.46
C LEU A 204 -0.83 -1.42 5.07
N ASP A 205 0.47 -1.73 4.98
CA ASP A 205 1.17 -1.96 3.73
C ASP A 205 0.65 -3.21 3.02
N VAL A 206 0.50 -4.32 3.76
CA VAL A 206 -0.09 -5.57 3.25
C VAL A 206 -1.52 -5.35 2.78
N GLY A 207 -2.33 -4.63 3.58
CA GLY A 207 -3.70 -4.28 3.24
C GLY A 207 -3.80 -3.39 2.00
N THR A 208 -2.89 -2.44 1.84
CA THR A 208 -2.81 -1.58 0.65
C THR A 208 -2.53 -2.41 -0.60
N ILE A 209 -1.60 -3.37 -0.52
CA ILE A 209 -1.32 -4.30 -1.64
C ILE A 209 -2.53 -5.17 -1.96
N VAL A 210 -3.18 -5.76 -0.97
CA VAL A 210 -4.40 -6.56 -1.19
C VAL A 210 -5.52 -5.69 -1.76
N GLY A 211 -5.70 -4.48 -1.25
CA GLY A 211 -6.70 -3.51 -1.70
C GLY A 211 -6.54 -3.17 -3.17
N GLN A 212 -5.32 -2.84 -3.63
CA GLN A 212 -5.09 -2.53 -5.05
C GLN A 212 -5.33 -3.73 -5.98
N LEU A 213 -5.01 -4.95 -5.56
CA LEU A 213 -5.32 -6.16 -6.35
C LEU A 213 -6.84 -6.34 -6.51
N LEU A 214 -7.63 -6.03 -5.47
CA LEU A 214 -9.09 -6.06 -5.53
C LEU A 214 -9.63 -4.92 -6.40
N ILE A 215 -9.10 -3.72 -6.29
CA ILE A 215 -9.49 -2.58 -7.11
C ILE A 215 -9.23 -2.88 -8.59
N GLN A 216 -8.08 -3.46 -8.94
CA GLN A 216 -7.77 -3.91 -10.31
C GLN A 216 -8.82 -4.90 -10.83
N TRP A 217 -9.27 -5.85 -10.00
CA TRP A 217 -10.38 -6.72 -10.37
C TRP A 217 -11.67 -5.94 -10.61
N LEU A 218 -12.03 -4.99 -9.74
CA LEU A 218 -13.21 -4.14 -9.94
C LEU A 218 -13.13 -3.32 -11.24
N HIS A 219 -11.93 -3.00 -11.72
CA HIS A 219 -11.73 -2.38 -13.03
C HIS A 219 -12.17 -3.24 -14.21
N THR A 220 -12.07 -4.55 -14.10
CA THR A 220 -12.52 -5.49 -15.14
C THR A 220 -14.05 -5.55 -15.29
N LEU A 221 -14.79 -5.13 -14.25
CA LEU A 221 -16.26 -5.15 -14.19
C LEU A 221 -16.92 -4.01 -14.98
N ARG A 222 -16.15 -3.09 -15.56
CA ARG A 222 -16.67 -1.91 -16.29
C ARG A 222 -17.47 -2.23 -17.56
N GLY A 223 -17.37 -3.45 -18.11
CA GLY A 223 -17.90 -3.76 -19.45
C GLY A 223 -19.24 -4.51 -19.50
N ASP A 224 -19.54 -5.42 -18.56
CA ASP A 224 -20.71 -6.30 -18.64
C ASP A 224 -21.06 -6.90 -17.27
N VAL A 225 -22.34 -6.83 -16.86
CA VAL A 225 -22.86 -7.49 -15.65
C VAL A 225 -22.71 -9.02 -15.76
N GLY A 226 -22.74 -9.58 -16.97
CA GLY A 226 -22.41 -10.98 -17.24
C GLY A 226 -20.94 -11.37 -16.96
N ARG A 227 -20.04 -10.38 -16.93
CA ARG A 227 -18.64 -10.54 -16.49
C ARG A 227 -18.44 -10.39 -14.98
N LEU A 228 -19.47 -10.01 -14.21
CA LEU A 228 -19.41 -10.00 -12.73
C LEU A 228 -18.99 -11.34 -12.13
N ALA A 229 -19.09 -12.40 -12.93
CA ALA A 229 -18.62 -13.73 -12.59
C ALA A 229 -17.98 -14.45 -13.79
N SER A 230 -17.28 -13.74 -14.71
CA SER A 230 -16.35 -14.49 -15.56
C SER A 230 -15.35 -15.12 -14.61
N SER A 231 -15.38 -16.46 -14.51
CA SER A 231 -14.54 -17.25 -13.60
C SER A 231 -13.11 -16.69 -13.58
N ASP A 232 -12.57 -16.33 -14.74
CA ASP A 232 -11.17 -15.98 -14.92
C ASP A 232 -10.74 -14.72 -14.16
N ALA A 233 -11.44 -13.57 -14.28
CA ALA A 233 -11.01 -12.33 -13.62
C ALA A 233 -11.07 -12.42 -12.08
N TRP A 234 -12.13 -13.04 -11.55
CA TRP A 234 -12.24 -13.33 -10.12
C TRP A 234 -11.22 -14.38 -9.66
N VAL A 235 -10.96 -15.41 -10.46
CA VAL A 235 -9.93 -16.41 -10.22
C VAL A 235 -8.55 -15.76 -10.19
N THR A 236 -8.23 -14.83 -11.09
CA THR A 236 -7.00 -14.04 -11.08
C THR A 236 -6.89 -13.21 -9.80
N ALA A 237 -7.94 -12.50 -9.40
CA ALA A 237 -7.95 -11.70 -8.18
C ALA A 237 -7.66 -12.56 -6.93
N ARG A 238 -8.40 -13.67 -6.80
CA ARG A 238 -8.25 -14.66 -5.73
C ARG A 238 -6.86 -15.29 -5.74
N ARG A 239 -6.35 -15.66 -6.91
CA ARG A 239 -4.99 -16.18 -7.08
C ARG A 239 -3.97 -15.16 -6.60
N ASN A 240 -4.05 -13.92 -7.07
CA ASN A 240 -3.05 -12.89 -6.75
C ASN A 240 -3.03 -12.58 -5.24
N VAL A 241 -4.21 -12.38 -4.63
CA VAL A 241 -4.34 -12.15 -3.19
C VAL A 241 -3.84 -13.37 -2.39
N GLY A 242 -4.29 -14.57 -2.76
CA GLY A 242 -3.92 -15.81 -2.07
C GLY A 242 -2.42 -16.10 -2.15
N LEU A 243 -1.80 -15.94 -3.33
CA LEU A 243 -0.36 -16.15 -3.51
C LEU A 243 0.46 -15.11 -2.76
N PHE A 244 0.09 -13.82 -2.85
CA PHE A 244 0.79 -12.77 -2.13
C PHE A 244 0.75 -13.00 -0.62
N LEU A 245 -0.43 -13.28 -0.05
CA LEU A 245 -0.57 -13.53 1.39
C LEU A 245 0.17 -14.79 1.83
N ALA A 246 0.08 -15.89 1.07
CA ALA A 246 0.78 -17.13 1.41
C ALA A 246 2.31 -16.94 1.37
N ALA A 247 2.84 -16.22 0.39
CA ALA A 247 4.26 -15.91 0.30
C ALA A 247 4.72 -14.94 1.41
N TYR A 248 3.89 -13.93 1.73
CA TYR A 248 4.17 -12.99 2.81
C TYR A 248 4.23 -13.72 4.17
N GLU A 249 3.24 -14.57 4.45
CA GLU A 249 3.17 -15.36 5.69
C GLU A 249 4.31 -16.36 5.86
N HIS A 250 4.96 -16.76 4.76
CA HIS A 250 6.17 -17.59 4.83
C HIS A 250 7.35 -16.83 5.46
N GLY A 251 7.50 -15.54 5.14
CA GLY A 251 8.55 -14.68 5.71
C GLY A 251 8.15 -14.03 7.03
N ALA A 252 6.88 -13.67 7.19
CA ALA A 252 6.33 -12.96 8.35
C ALA A 252 5.02 -13.62 8.81
N PRO A 253 5.07 -14.65 9.67
CA PRO A 253 3.89 -15.39 10.10
C PRO A 253 2.81 -14.48 10.73
N LEU A 254 1.59 -14.58 10.21
CA LEU A 254 0.47 -13.78 10.69
C LEU A 254 -0.40 -14.54 11.69
N ASN A 255 -0.71 -13.88 12.81
CA ASN A 255 -1.78 -14.34 13.70
C ASN A 255 -3.17 -14.00 13.14
N ALA A 256 -4.23 -14.53 13.77
CA ALA A 256 -5.60 -14.35 13.29
C ALA A 256 -6.03 -12.86 13.25
N GLY A 257 -5.63 -12.06 14.24
CA GLY A 257 -5.94 -10.63 14.31
C GLY A 257 -5.23 -9.84 13.19
N GLN A 258 -3.96 -10.15 12.92
CA GLN A 258 -3.20 -9.51 11.83
C GLN A 258 -3.77 -9.84 10.44
N ARG A 259 -4.19 -11.11 10.23
CA ARG A 259 -4.91 -11.48 9.00
C ARG A 259 -6.20 -10.69 8.87
N GLU A 260 -6.97 -10.55 9.94
CA GLU A 260 -8.18 -9.75 9.94
C GLU A 260 -7.89 -8.27 9.62
N ALA A 261 -6.88 -7.69 10.29
CA ALA A 261 -6.44 -6.32 10.06
C ALA A 261 -6.02 -6.08 8.61
N THR A 262 -5.32 -7.02 7.98
CA THR A 262 -4.95 -6.94 6.55
C THR A 262 -6.17 -6.71 5.66
N PHE A 263 -7.24 -7.47 5.87
CA PHE A 263 -8.47 -7.31 5.09
C PHE A 263 -9.21 -6.01 5.42
N ARG A 264 -9.20 -5.58 6.69
CA ARG A 264 -9.76 -4.28 7.08
C ARG A 264 -9.00 -3.11 6.43
N TYR A 265 -7.67 -3.14 6.43
CA TYR A 265 -6.85 -2.15 5.73
C TYR A 265 -7.03 -2.21 4.20
N ALA A 266 -7.24 -3.39 3.61
CA ALA A 266 -7.62 -3.51 2.20
C ALA A 266 -8.98 -2.85 1.91
N GLY A 267 -9.93 -2.97 2.85
CA GLY A 267 -11.20 -2.26 2.76
C GLY A 267 -11.03 -0.75 2.82
N LEU A 268 -10.18 -0.27 3.72
CA LEU A 268 -9.86 1.15 3.85
C LEU A 268 -9.13 1.71 2.62
N SER A 269 -8.23 0.93 2.03
CA SER A 269 -7.59 1.24 0.74
C SER A 269 -8.62 1.41 -0.38
N ALA A 270 -9.66 0.57 -0.44
CA ALA A 270 -10.75 0.72 -1.39
C ALA A 270 -11.57 2.00 -1.16
N LEU A 271 -11.84 2.36 0.10
CA LEU A 271 -12.51 3.63 0.44
C LEU A 271 -11.63 4.83 0.06
N MET A 272 -10.33 4.78 0.31
CA MET A 272 -9.43 5.85 -0.09
C MET A 272 -9.30 6.00 -1.59
N TYR A 273 -9.35 4.90 -2.33
CA TYR A 273 -9.43 4.95 -3.79
C TYR A 273 -10.71 5.67 -4.25
N ALA A 274 -11.85 5.42 -3.59
CA ALA A 274 -13.10 6.12 -3.88
C ALA A 274 -13.01 7.63 -3.56
N ALA A 275 -12.39 8.01 -2.45
CA ALA A 275 -12.12 9.40 -2.10
C ALA A 275 -11.25 10.09 -3.15
N GLY A 276 -10.13 9.49 -3.55
CA GLY A 276 -9.25 10.04 -4.59
C GLY A 276 -9.96 10.23 -5.94
N ARG A 277 -10.95 9.39 -6.27
CA ARG A 277 -11.80 9.60 -7.46
C ARG A 277 -12.69 10.82 -7.34
N LEU A 278 -13.28 11.07 -6.17
CA LEU A 278 -14.09 12.26 -5.93
C LEU A 278 -13.25 13.53 -6.06
N GLU A 279 -12.04 13.53 -5.52
CA GLU A 279 -11.11 14.67 -5.62
C GLU A 279 -10.63 14.93 -7.05
N GLN A 280 -10.27 13.87 -7.79
CA GLN A 280 -9.67 14.02 -9.12
C GLN A 280 -10.67 14.13 -10.26
N ILE A 281 -11.81 13.43 -10.17
CA ILE A 281 -12.79 13.28 -11.25
C ILE A 281 -14.10 13.98 -10.91
N GLY A 282 -14.37 14.27 -9.64
CA GLY A 282 -15.63 14.86 -9.20
C GLY A 282 -16.80 13.87 -9.13
N SER A 283 -16.57 12.57 -9.32
CA SER A 283 -17.57 11.52 -9.21
C SER A 283 -16.97 10.15 -8.89
N LEU A 284 -17.69 9.36 -8.10
CA LEU A 284 -17.38 7.96 -7.83
C LEU A 284 -17.45 7.14 -9.12
N GLY A 285 -18.50 7.35 -9.93
CA GLY A 285 -18.87 6.46 -11.04
C GLY A 285 -19.10 5.01 -10.57
N ARG A 286 -19.25 4.07 -11.51
CA ARG A 286 -19.53 2.66 -11.15
C ARG A 286 -18.46 2.05 -10.24
N ILE A 287 -17.18 2.32 -10.53
CA ILE A 287 -16.09 1.75 -9.72
C ILE A 287 -16.02 2.33 -8.34
N GLY A 288 -16.17 3.65 -8.18
CA GLY A 288 -16.17 4.26 -6.85
C GLY A 288 -17.23 3.61 -5.96
N HIS A 289 -18.45 3.43 -6.48
CA HIS A 289 -19.53 2.74 -5.75
C HIS A 289 -19.21 1.27 -5.42
N LEU A 290 -18.58 0.53 -6.33
CA LEU A 290 -18.12 -0.84 -6.04
C LEU A 290 -17.03 -0.85 -4.97
N CYS A 291 -16.10 0.11 -4.98
CA CYS A 291 -15.09 0.27 -3.95
C CYS A 291 -15.71 0.62 -2.60
N LEU A 292 -16.75 1.47 -2.55
CA LEU A 292 -17.52 1.71 -1.31
C LEU A 292 -18.11 0.40 -0.78
N PHE A 293 -18.80 -0.35 -1.64
CA PHE A 293 -19.45 -1.60 -1.25
C PHE A 293 -18.44 -2.64 -0.72
N VAL A 294 -17.37 -2.91 -1.47
CA VAL A 294 -16.33 -3.88 -1.08
C VAL A 294 -15.58 -3.39 0.15
N GLY A 295 -15.25 -2.10 0.22
CA GLY A 295 -14.56 -1.47 1.35
C GLY A 295 -15.33 -1.63 2.65
N CYS A 296 -16.63 -1.28 2.65
CA CYS A 296 -17.49 -1.43 3.81
C CYS A 296 -17.63 -2.90 4.25
N LYS A 297 -17.71 -3.85 3.31
CA LYS A 297 -17.78 -5.28 3.64
C LYS A 297 -16.49 -5.80 4.25
N LEU A 298 -15.33 -5.37 3.74
CA LEU A 298 -14.03 -5.75 4.27
C LEU A 298 -13.78 -5.18 5.67
N LEU A 299 -14.21 -3.94 5.94
CA LEU A 299 -14.09 -3.35 7.26
C LEU A 299 -15.03 -3.99 8.29
N ASN A 300 -16.33 -4.11 7.97
CA ASN A 300 -17.33 -4.58 8.94
C ASN A 300 -17.43 -6.11 9.06
N SER A 301 -16.97 -6.87 8.07
CA SER A 301 -17.07 -8.34 8.06
C SER A 301 -15.91 -9.01 7.29
N PRO A 302 -14.65 -8.75 7.70
CA PRO A 302 -13.45 -9.18 6.98
C PRO A 302 -13.41 -10.70 6.74
N GLN A 303 -13.93 -11.52 7.67
CA GLN A 303 -13.83 -12.98 7.61
C GLN A 303 -14.63 -13.58 6.43
N GLY A 304 -15.71 -12.93 6.00
CA GLY A 304 -16.56 -13.43 4.92
C GLY A 304 -15.83 -13.38 3.57
N LEU A 305 -15.34 -12.20 3.19
CA LEU A 305 -14.62 -12.02 1.92
C LEU A 305 -13.22 -12.62 1.96
N ALA A 306 -12.55 -12.62 3.12
CA ALA A 306 -11.27 -13.30 3.31
C ALA A 306 -11.33 -14.78 2.94
N LYS A 307 -12.38 -15.51 3.37
CA LYS A 307 -12.58 -16.93 3.02
C LYS A 307 -12.72 -17.16 1.51
N LEU A 308 -13.27 -16.18 0.78
CA LEU A 308 -13.46 -16.24 -0.66
C LEU A 308 -12.16 -15.93 -1.41
N LEU A 309 -11.33 -15.01 -0.90
CA LEU A 309 -10.08 -14.53 -1.50
C LEU A 309 -8.86 -15.40 -1.19
N ALA A 310 -8.79 -15.92 0.03
CA ALA A 310 -7.71 -16.78 0.49
C ALA A 310 -8.33 -17.95 1.27
N PRO A 311 -8.86 -18.97 0.57
CA PRO A 311 -9.41 -20.14 1.23
C PRO A 311 -8.27 -20.79 2.01
N SER A 312 -8.48 -20.93 3.31
CA SER A 312 -7.58 -21.67 4.21
C SER A 312 -7.21 -22.99 3.54
N THR A 313 -5.91 -23.21 3.34
CA THR A 313 -5.39 -24.51 2.92
C THR A 313 -5.94 -25.53 3.91
N ARG A 314 -6.77 -26.47 3.41
CA ARG A 314 -7.14 -27.63 4.23
C ARG A 314 -5.83 -28.25 4.71
N LYS A 315 -5.74 -28.56 6.01
CA LYS A 315 -4.72 -29.48 6.53
C LYS A 315 -4.67 -30.68 5.58
N ALA A 316 -3.58 -30.83 4.85
CA ALA A 316 -3.23 -32.11 4.25
C ALA A 316 -3.01 -33.06 5.44
N GLY A 317 -4.02 -33.85 5.74
CA GLY A 317 -4.12 -34.64 6.95
C GLY A 317 -5.27 -35.61 6.82
N GLY A 318 -5.00 -36.70 6.10
CA GLY A 318 -5.80 -37.89 5.93
C GLY A 318 -4.91 -38.94 5.29
#